data_AF-A0A3N7H4G2-F1
#
_entry.id   AF-A0A3N7H4G2-F1
#
_cell.length_a   1.000
_cell.length_b   1.000
_cell.length_c   1.000
_cell.angle_alpha   90.00
_cell.angle_beta   90.00
_cell.angle_gamma   90.00
#
_symmetry.space_group_name_H-M   'P 1'
#
loop_
_entity.id
_entity.type
_entity.pdbx_description
1 polymer ?
#
loop_
_entity_poly.entity_id
_entity_poly.type
_entity_poly.pdbx_seq_one_letter_code
_entity_poly.pdbx_strand_id
1 'polypeptide(L)' 'MLIRKPVSQVFQAFIDPTITTNFWFTKSSGPLEVGKIVKWEWEMYGVSTNVLTKEIIPNKLISTEW' A
#
# COMPACT_ATOMS: atom_id res chain seq x y z
N MET A 1 -1.34 -2.16 -16.36
CA MET A 1 -2.54 -1.42 -15.91
C MET A 1 -2.34 0.06 -16.26
N LEU A 2 -3.30 0.72 -16.90
CA LEU A 2 -3.19 2.12 -17.33
C LEU A 2 -4.17 2.98 -16.53
N ILE A 3 -3.65 3.89 -15.70
CA ILE A 3 -4.45 4.78 -14.85
C ILE A 3 -4.38 6.20 -15.44
N ARG A 4 -5.54 6.80 -15.76
CA ARG A 4 -5.65 8.17 -16.30
C ARG A 4 -5.61 9.23 -15.19
N LYS A 5 -4.61 9.16 -14.31
CA LYS A 5 -4.40 10.09 -13.19
C LYS A 5 -2.91 10.46 -13.11
N PRO A 6 -2.57 11.64 -12.54
CA PRO A 6 -1.18 12.02 -12.35
C PRO A 6 -0.47 11.00 -11.46
N VAL A 7 0.78 10.70 -11.78
CA VAL A 7 1.57 9.65 -11.09
C VAL A 7 1.66 9.90 -9.59
N SER A 8 1.68 11.17 -9.15
CA SER A 8 1.71 11.53 -7.74
C SER A 8 0.44 11.19 -7.00
N GLN A 9 -0.74 11.33 -7.62
CA GLN A 9 -1.97 10.83 -7.01
C GLN A 9 -1.97 9.31 -6.93
N VAL A 10 -1.51 8.63 -7.98
CA VAL A 10 -1.45 7.16 -7.99
C VAL A 10 -0.51 6.67 -6.90
N PHE A 11 0.69 7.25 -6.82
CA PHE A 11 1.69 6.92 -5.81
C PHE A 11 1.16 7.17 -4.39
N GLN A 12 0.57 8.34 -4.16
CA GLN A 12 -0.03 8.66 -2.86
C GLN A 12 -1.19 7.72 -2.52
N ALA A 13 -1.97 7.27 -3.51
CA ALA A 13 -3.04 6.30 -3.33
C ALA A 13 -2.55 4.90 -2.96
N PHE A 14 -1.28 4.56 -3.18
CA PHE A 14 -0.67 3.34 -2.67
C PHE A 14 -0.06 3.54 -1.28
N ILE A 15 0.56 4.70 -1.01
CA ILE A 15 1.20 5.00 0.27
C ILE A 15 0.18 5.22 1.39
N ASP A 16 -0.91 5.93 1.07
CA ASP A 16 -1.92 6.34 2.03
C ASP A 16 -2.93 5.21 2.27
N PRO A 17 -2.95 4.62 3.48
CA PRO A 17 -3.84 3.52 3.77
C PRO A 17 -5.31 3.93 3.68
N THR A 18 -5.66 5.21 3.82
CA THR A 18 -7.05 5.67 3.68
C THR A 18 -7.59 5.49 2.25
N ILE A 19 -6.69 5.49 1.25
CA ILE A 19 -7.05 5.30 -0.16
C ILE A 19 -6.83 3.85 -0.55
N THR A 20 -5.67 3.26 -0.21
CA THR A 20 -5.32 1.87 -0.52
C THR A 20 -6.35 0.88 0.02
N THR A 21 -7.01 1.20 1.16
CA THR A 21 -8.03 0.32 1.72
C THR A 21 -9.28 0.17 0.84
N ASN A 22 -9.54 1.12 -0.06
CA ASN A 22 -10.73 1.07 -0.91
C ASN A 22 -10.60 0.05 -2.05
N PHE A 23 -9.38 -0.38 -2.40
CA PHE A 23 -9.16 -1.22 -3.57
C PHE A 23 -8.21 -2.41 -3.36
N TRP A 24 -7.47 -2.49 -2.23
CA TRP A 24 -6.49 -3.56 -2.02
C TRP A 24 -6.75 -4.42 -0.77
N PHE A 25 -6.86 -3.82 0.41
CA PHE A 25 -7.08 -4.50 1.70
C PHE A 25 -8.12 -3.75 2.53
N THR A 26 -8.80 -4.35 3.50
CA THR A 26 -9.81 -3.61 4.30
C THR A 26 -9.21 -2.74 5.39
N LYS A 27 -8.10 -3.16 6.00
CA LYS A 27 -7.40 -2.42 7.05
C LYS A 27 -5.90 -2.51 6.85
N SER A 28 -5.21 -1.44 7.21
CA SER A 28 -3.77 -1.42 7.35
C SER A 28 -3.37 -0.88 8.72
N SER A 29 -2.31 -1.44 9.29
CA SER A 29 -1.70 -0.96 10.52
C SER A 29 -1.03 0.41 10.40
N GLY A 30 -0.82 0.92 9.18
CA GLY A 30 -0.19 2.23 8.96
C GLY A 30 0.11 2.54 7.49
N PRO A 31 0.69 3.71 7.20
CA PRO A 31 1.17 4.05 5.87
C PRO A 31 2.38 3.22 5.46
N LEU A 32 2.52 2.98 4.16
CA LEU A 32 3.69 2.32 3.58
C LEU A 32 4.89 3.28 3.64
N GLU A 33 5.88 2.92 4.44
CA GLU A 33 7.13 3.66 4.57
C GLU A 33 8.32 2.70 4.45
N VAL A 34 9.40 3.17 3.84
CA VAL A 34 10.61 2.37 3.62
C VAL A 34 11.15 1.84 4.95
N GLY A 35 11.37 0.52 5.02
CA GLY A 35 11.89 -0.13 6.22
C GLY A 35 10.84 -0.40 7.30
N LYS A 36 9.57 -0.01 7.10
CA LYS A 36 8.49 -0.36 8.02
C LYS A 36 7.75 -1.62 7.56
N ILE A 37 7.36 -2.42 8.56
CA ILE A 37 6.45 -3.54 8.40
C ILE A 37 5.04 -3.02 8.63
N VAL A 38 4.19 -3.22 7.64
CA VAL A 38 2.79 -2.84 7.66
C VAL A 38 1.94 -4.10 7.65
N LYS A 39 1.00 -4.23 8.59
CA LYS A 39 0.06 -5.35 8.57
C LYS A 39 -1.15 -5.00 7.71
N TRP A 40 -1.40 -5.77 6.66
CA TRP A 40 -2.62 -5.69 5.86
C TRP A 40 -3.61 -6.73 6.33
N GLU A 41 -4.87 -6.34 6.41
CA GLU A 41 -5.93 -7.18 6.94
C GLU A 41 -7.15 -7.13 6.02
N TRP A 42 -7.63 -8.32 5.65
CA TRP A 42 -8.85 -8.58 4.90
C TRP A 42 -9.93 -9.11 5.84
N GLU A 43 -10.67 -8.20 6.46
CA GLU A 43 -11.72 -8.44 7.46
C GLU A 43 -12.82 -9.35 6.90
N MET A 44 -13.16 -9.23 5.61
CA MET A 44 -14.13 -10.12 4.94
C MET A 44 -13.68 -11.59 4.94
N TYR A 45 -12.38 -11.85 4.98
CA TYR A 45 -11.79 -13.19 4.91
C TYR A 45 -11.12 -13.63 6.22
N GLY A 46 -11.03 -12.74 7.22
CA GLY A 46 -10.29 -12.99 8.47
C GLY A 46 -8.79 -13.22 8.26
N VAL A 47 -8.23 -12.79 7.13
CA VAL A 47 -6.81 -13.00 6.78
C VAL A 47 -6.03 -11.72 7.06
N SER A 48 -4.84 -11.86 7.65
CA SER A 48 -3.89 -10.76 7.75
C SER A 48 -2.49 -11.19 7.32
N THR A 49 -1.76 -10.30 6.66
CA THR A 49 -0.37 -10.51 6.27
C THR A 49 0.51 -9.33 6.69
N ASN A 50 1.79 -9.62 6.94
CA ASN A 50 2.77 -8.62 7.29
C ASN A 50 3.59 -8.27 6.05
N VAL A 51 3.49 -7.03 5.60
CA VAL A 51 4.16 -6.53 4.41
C VAL A 51 5.36 -5.67 4.81
N LEU A 52 6.55 -6.08 4.43
CA LEU A 52 7.77 -5.30 4.56
C LEU A 52 7.97 -4.41 3.34
N THR A 53 8.12 -3.12 3.55
CA THR A 53 8.48 -2.19 2.48
C THR A 53 10.00 -2.15 2.32
N LYS A 54 10.51 -2.65 1.18
CA LYS A 54 11.95 -2.65 0.87
C LYS A 54 12.43 -1.30 0.36
N GLU A 55 11.72 -0.74 -0.61
CA GLU A 55 12.16 0.48 -1.29
C GLU A 55 10.96 1.29 -1.78
N ILE A 56 11.04 2.62 -1.64
CA ILE A 56 10.08 3.56 -2.20
C ILE A 56 10.85 4.65 -2.92
N ILE A 57 10.68 4.74 -4.23
CA ILE A 57 11.16 5.86 -5.05
C ILE A 57 9.93 6.71 -5.38
N PRO A 58 9.84 7.95 -4.86
CA PRO A 58 8.71 8.84 -5.08
C PRO A 58 8.32 8.92 -6.55
N ASN A 59 7.04 8.68 -6.85
CA ASN A 59 6.47 8.75 -8.20
C ASN A 59 7.07 7.77 -9.23
N LYS A 60 7.86 6.77 -8.79
CA LYS A 60 8.53 5.82 -9.70
C LYS A 60 8.35 4.37 -9.32
N LEU A 61 8.61 4.01 -8.05
CA LEU A 61 8.67 2.60 -7.65
C LEU A 61 8.27 2.44 -6.18
N ILE A 62 7.52 1.38 -5.90
CA ILE A 62 7.22 0.92 -4.55
C ILE A 62 7.50 -0.59 -4.58
N SER A 63 8.45 -1.03 -3.75
CA SER A 63 8.83 -2.44 -3.60
C SER A 63 8.45 -2.92 -2.22
N THR A 64 7.54 -3.88 -2.18
CA THR A 64 7.01 -4.50 -0.97
C THR A 64 7.16 -6.02 -1.04
N GLU A 65 7.43 -6.64 0.10
CA GLU A 65 7.54 -8.09 0.29
C GLU A 65 6.50 -8.52 1.33
N TRP A 66 5.70 -9.55 1.04
CA TRP A 66 4.57 -10.01 1.87
C TRP A 66 4.39 -11.52 1.80
#